data_AF-A0A4R2KXZ8-F1
#
_entry.id   AF-A0A4R2KXZ8-F1
#
_cell.length_a   1.000
_cell.length_b   1.000
_cell.length_c   1.000
_cell.angle_alpha   90.00
_cell.angle_beta   90.00
_cell.angle_gamma   90.00
#
_symmetry.space_group_name_H-M   'P 1'
#
loop_
_entity.id
_entity.type
_entity.pdbx_description
1 polymer ?
#
loop_
_entity_poly.entity_id
_entity_poly.type
_entity_poly.pdbx_seq_one_letter_code
_entity_poly.pdbx_strand_id
1 'polypeptide(L)' 'MMSIFHRPGRTATGLLTLALIALLLILDARQSMPINPHAAPSPVALGSGQAPAGAHCTQR' A
#
# COMPACT_ATOMS: atom_id res chain seq x y z
N MET A 1 -24.58 37.73 -10.12
CA MET A 1 -24.18 36.42 -10.65
C MET A 1 -22.73 36.18 -10.23
N MET A 2 -22.53 35.53 -9.08
CA MET A 2 -21.21 35.31 -8.46
C MET A 2 -20.58 34.06 -9.09
N SER A 3 -19.43 34.20 -9.75
CA SER A 3 -18.71 33.08 -10.34
C SER A 3 -18.06 32.24 -9.23
N ILE A 4 -18.57 31.01 -9.00
CA ILE A 4 -18.19 30.12 -7.89
C ILE A 4 -16.95 29.26 -8.20
N PHE A 5 -16.40 29.30 -9.43
CA PHE A 5 -15.27 28.45 -9.79
C PHE A 5 -13.91 29.16 -9.64
N HIS A 6 -13.44 29.28 -8.40
CA HIS A 6 -12.03 29.52 -8.14
C HIS A 6 -11.27 28.19 -8.35
N ARG A 7 -10.69 28.00 -9.55
CA ARG A 7 -9.88 26.81 -9.81
C ARG A 7 -8.59 26.93 -8.98
N PRO A 8 -8.27 25.95 -8.11
CA PRO A 8 -7.04 26.00 -7.35
C PRO A 8 -5.84 26.07 -8.30
N GLY A 9 -4.89 26.96 -7.99
CA GLY A 9 -3.64 27.06 -8.73
C GLY A 9 -2.78 25.81 -8.57
N ARG A 10 -1.80 25.64 -9.45
CA ARG A 10 -0.89 24.47 -9.46
C ARG A 10 -0.24 24.20 -8.10
N THR A 11 0.16 25.26 -7.40
CA THR A 11 0.75 25.18 -6.05
C THR A 11 -0.24 24.67 -5.02
N ALA A 12 -1.47 25.19 -5.01
CA ALA A 12 -2.52 24.75 -4.10
C ALA A 12 -2.89 23.27 -4.33
N THR A 13 -3.02 22.85 -5.59
CA THR A 13 -3.25 21.44 -5.92
C THR A 13 -2.09 20.56 -5.48
N GLY A 14 -0.84 20.98 -5.74
CA GLY A 14 0.35 20.21 -5.33
C GLY A 14 0.43 20.04 -3.82
N LEU A 15 0.18 21.10 -3.05
CA LEU A 15 0.16 21.04 -1.59
C LEU A 15 -0.94 20.12 -1.07
N LEU A 16 -2.15 20.18 -1.64
CA LEU A 16 -3.25 19.29 -1.26
C LEU A 16 -2.92 17.82 -1.56
N THR A 17 -2.32 17.53 -2.71
CA THR A 17 -1.89 16.17 -3.05
C THR A 17 -0.83 15.66 -2.08
N LEU A 18 0.18 16.47 -1.76
CA LEU A 18 1.22 16.10 -0.79
C LEU A 18 0.62 15.86 0.61
N ALA A 19 -0.30 16.72 1.04
CA ALA A 19 -0.98 16.57 2.33
C ALA A 19 -1.80 15.26 2.37
N LEU A 20 -2.51 14.92 1.29
CA LEU A 20 -3.26 13.67 1.19
C LEU A 20 -2.34 12.45 1.25
N ILE A 21 -1.23 12.46 0.51
CA ILE A 21 -0.26 11.36 0.53
C ILE A 21 0.33 11.18 1.94
N ALA A 22 0.74 12.29 2.59
CA ALA A 22 1.27 12.23 3.94
C ALA A 22 0.25 11.66 4.93
N LEU A 23 -1.02 12.05 4.81
CA LEU A 23 -2.10 11.50 5.63
C LEU A 23 -2.26 9.99 5.43
N LEU A 24 -2.26 9.52 4.19
CA LEU A 24 -2.37 8.08 3.89
C LEU A 24 -1.20 7.29 4.48
N LEU A 25 0.03 7.80 4.37
CA LEU A 25 1.22 7.15 4.93
C LEU A 25 1.18 7.10 6.46
N ILE A 26 0.71 8.15 7.11
CA ILE A 26 0.53 8.15 8.57
C ILE A 26 -0.51 7.10 8.98
N LEU A 27 -1.63 7.03 8.28
CA LEU A 27 -2.67 6.03 8.56
C LEU A 27 -2.16 4.60 8.34
N ASP A 28 -1.50 4.34 7.22
CA ASP A 28 -0.87 3.06 6.91
C ASP A 28 0.15 2.68 7.99
N ALA A 29 1.07 3.57 8.35
CA ALA A 29 2.07 3.30 9.38
C ALA A 29 1.47 3.02 10.77
N ARG A 30 0.27 3.54 11.06
CA ARG A 30 -0.44 3.28 12.32
C ARG A 30 -1.25 1.99 12.31
N GLN A 31 -1.73 1.56 11.15
CA GLN A 31 -2.59 0.38 11.02
C GLN A 31 -1.83 -0.87 10.59
N SER A 32 -0.73 -0.70 9.86
CA SER A 32 0.08 -1.81 9.36
C SER A 32 0.78 -2.52 10.51
N MET A 33 0.56 -3.84 10.57
CA MET A 33 1.33 -4.72 11.44
C MET A 33 2.64 -5.09 10.74
N PRO A 34 3.74 -5.31 11.48
CA PRO A 34 4.95 -5.88 10.90
C PRO A 34 4.61 -7.15 10.10
N ILE A 35 5.08 -7.23 8.86
CA ILE A 35 4.91 -8.44 8.06
C ILE A 35 5.53 -9.62 8.82
N ASN A 36 4.72 -10.63 9.13
CA ASN A 36 5.24 -11.87 9.69
C ASN A 36 5.69 -12.76 8.51
N PRO A 37 7.00 -12.96 8.29
CA PRO A 37 7.51 -13.73 7.15
C PRO A 37 7.07 -15.18 7.17
N HIS A 38 6.63 -15.68 8.34
CA HIS A 38 6.22 -17.06 8.57
C HIS A 38 4.70 -17.24 8.60
N ALA A 39 3.92 -16.15 8.59
CA ALA A 39 2.45 -16.23 8.51
C ALA A 39 1.92 -16.10 7.08
N ALA A 40 2.80 -15.91 6.10
CA ALA A 40 2.40 -15.92 4.71
C ALA A 40 1.84 -17.32 4.35
N PRO A 41 0.59 -17.43 3.88
CA PRO A 41 0.06 -18.70 3.42
C PRO A 41 0.91 -19.19 2.23
N SER A 42 1.08 -20.51 2.13
CA SER A 42 1.75 -21.11 0.98
C SER A 42 1.12 -20.56 -0.31
N PRO A 43 1.90 -20.01 -1.25
CA PRO A 43 1.36 -19.45 -2.49
C PRO A 43 0.43 -20.45 -3.17
N VAL A 44 -0.84 -20.13 -3.39
CA VAL A 44 -1.71 -21.10 -4.07
C VAL A 44 -1.23 -21.21 -5.53
N ALA A 45 -0.74 -22.38 -5.93
CA ALA A 45 -0.29 -22.60 -7.29
C ALA A 45 -1.52 -22.82 -8.20
N LEU A 46 -2.08 -21.71 -8.69
CA LEU A 46 -3.21 -21.73 -9.63
C LEU A 46 -2.72 -22.24 -10.99
N GLY A 47 -2.66 -23.56 -11.16
CA GLY A 47 -2.51 -24.18 -12.48
C GLY A 47 -1.54 -25.35 -12.60
N SER A 48 -0.74 -25.69 -11.59
CA SER A 48 0.24 -26.79 -11.69
C SER A 48 -0.10 -28.03 -10.86
N GLY A 49 -1.13 -27.98 -10.00
CA GLY A 49 -1.48 -29.08 -9.09
C GLY A 49 -0.39 -29.42 -8.05
N GLN A 50 0.69 -28.65 -8.02
CA GLN A 50 1.77 -28.77 -7.05
C GLN A 50 1.52 -27.79 -5.92
N ALA A 51 1.37 -28.29 -4.69
CA ALA A 51 1.49 -27.43 -3.52
C ALA A 51 2.92 -26.87 -3.47
N PRO A 52 3.14 -25.56 -3.20
CA PRO A 52 4.49 -25.08 -2.95
C PRO A 52 5.02 -25.80 -1.71
N ALA A 53 5.94 -26.73 -1.91
CA ALA A 53 6.85 -27.15 -0.87
C ALA A 53 7.69 -25.91 -0.55
N GLY A 54 7.48 -25.33 0.64
CA GLY A 54 8.13 -24.09 1.06
C GLY A 54 9.62 -24.10 0.69
N ALA A 55 10.12 -22.99 0.13
CA ALA A 55 11.52 -22.90 -0.27
C ALA A 55 12.41 -23.22 0.96
N HIS A 56 13.17 -24.31 0.87
CA HIS A 56 14.05 -24.85 1.92
C HIS A 56 15.27 -23.94 2.24
N CYS A 57 15.21 -22.65 1.92
CA CYS A 57 16.31 -21.71 2.01
C CYS A 57 16.18 -20.80 3.24
N THR A 58 15.98 -21.38 4.44
CA THR A 58 16.21 -20.66 5.70
C THR A 58 16.72 -21.61 6.76
N GLN A 59 17.98 -21.99 6.61
CA GLN A 59 18.75 -22.64 7.66
C GLN A 59 19.97 -21.75 7.94
N ARG A 60 19.90 -21.02 9.04
CA ARG A 60 21.06 -20.52 9.78
C ARG A 60 20.91 -20.92 11.22
#